data_AF-A0A7T0KGK5-F1
#
_entry.id   AF-A0A7T0KGK5-F1
#
_cell.length_a   1.000
_cell.length_b   1.000
_cell.length_c   1.000
_cell.angle_alpha   90.00
_cell.angle_beta   90.00
_cell.angle_gamma   90.00
#
_symmetry.space_group_name_H-M   'P 1'
#
loop_
_entity.id
_entity.type
_entity.pdbx_description
1 polymer ?
#
loop_
_entity_poly.entity_id
_entity_poly.type
_entity_poly.pdbx_seq_one_letter_code
_entity_poly.pdbx_strand_id
1 'polypeptide(L)'
;MYGLLTMVNLLHIGLYWAIALAGLVGAGLAATTRPDAFEAADRKPKWVWVALLVGSAAVLSLPGFTLFSWVGAVIIGIYWFDVRPQISNLLRGYGY
;
A
#
# COMPACT_ATOMS: atom_id res chain seq x y z
N MET A 1 26.44 6.83 22.12
CA MET A 1 25.54 7.74 21.37
C MET A 1 25.46 7.39 19.89
N TYR A 2 26.59 7.22 19.17
CA TYR A 2 26.60 6.88 17.73
C TYR A 2 25.90 5.56 17.38
N GLY A 3 26.14 4.48 18.13
CA GLY A 3 25.53 3.17 17.85
C GLY A 3 23.99 3.12 17.93
N LEU A 4 23.39 3.83 18.90
CA LEU A 4 21.94 3.92 19.06
C LEU A 4 21.29 4.62 17.87
N LEU A 5 21.87 5.74 17.41
CA LEU A 5 21.38 6.49 16.27
C LEU A 5 21.46 5.68 14.98
N THR A 6 22.55 4.94 14.77
CA THR A 6 22.70 4.04 13.62
C THR A 6 21.65 2.93 13.64
N MET A 7 21.40 2.31 14.80
CA MET A 7 20.38 1.26 14.94
C MET A 7 18.98 1.79 14.63
N VAL A 8 18.61 2.94 15.19
CA VAL A 8 17.30 3.58 14.93
C VAL A 8 17.13 3.91 13.44
N ASN A 9 18.18 4.42 12.79
CA ASN A 9 18.16 4.72 11.37
C ASN A 9 17.98 3.46 10.51
N LEU A 10 18.69 2.38 10.82
CA LEU A 10 18.54 1.10 10.12
C LEU A 10 17.13 0.52 10.27
N LEU A 11 16.54 0.61 11.47
CA LEU A 11 15.17 0.17 11.71
C LEU A 11 14.16 1.00 10.92
N HIS A 12 14.32 2.33 10.91
CA HIS A 12 13.49 3.24 10.14
C HIS A 12 13.53 2.89 8.65
N ILE A 13 14.73 2.76 8.08
CA ILE A 13 14.93 2.42 6.67
C ILE A 13 14.34 1.03 6.36
N GLY A 14 14.60 0.03 7.21
CA GLY A 14 14.08 -1.32 7.03
C GLY A 14 12.55 -1.37 7.02
N LEU A 15 11.89 -0.63 7.92
CA LEU A 15 10.43 -0.51 7.95
C LEU A 15 9.88 0.12 6.66
N TYR A 16 10.52 1.19 6.16
CA TYR A 16 10.05 1.88 4.96
C TYR A 16 10.16 0.98 3.73
N TRP A 17 11.26 0.24 3.60
CA TRP A 17 11.42 -0.76 2.54
C TRP A 17 10.41 -1.90 2.64
N ALA A 18 10.11 -2.39 3.84
CA ALA A 18 9.10 -3.43 4.04
C ALA A 18 7.71 -2.96 3.61
N ILE A 19 7.33 -1.72 3.96
CA ILE A 19 6.05 -1.12 3.55
C ILE A 19 6.04 -0.88 2.04
N ALA A 20 7.13 -0.36 1.45
CA ALA A 20 7.24 -0.17 0.02
C ALA A 20 7.05 -1.48 -0.76
N LEU A 21 7.68 -2.57 -0.29
CA LEU A 21 7.51 -3.90 -0.86
C LEU A 21 6.05 -4.38 -0.76
N ALA A 22 5.40 -4.16 0.39
CA ALA A 22 3.98 -4.46 0.56
C ALA A 22 3.09 -3.65 -0.41
N GLY A 23 3.48 -2.41 -0.72
CA GLY A 23 2.86 -1.58 -1.75
C GLY A 23 2.98 -2.18 -3.15
N LEU A 24 4.19 -2.63 -3.54
CA LEU A 24 4.40 -3.28 -4.84
C LEU A 24 3.66 -4.62 -4.99
N VAL A 25 3.67 -5.45 -3.93
CA VAL A 25 2.87 -6.68 -3.90
C VAL A 25 1.38 -6.34 -4.01
N GLY A 26 0.92 -5.34 -3.26
CA GLY A 26 -0.46 -4.86 -3.35
C GLY A 26 -0.83 -4.36 -4.76
N ALA A 27 0.07 -3.63 -5.43
CA ALA A 27 -0.14 -3.17 -6.80
C ALA A 27 -0.29 -4.34 -7.78
N GLY A 28 0.53 -5.39 -7.65
CA GLY A 28 0.41 -6.62 -8.45
C GLY A 28 -0.92 -7.34 -8.22
N LEU A 29 -1.36 -7.42 -6.96
CA LEU A 29 -2.66 -8.00 -6.61
C LEU A 29 -3.83 -7.15 -7.16
N ALA A 30 -3.77 -5.82 -7.04
CA ALA A 30 -4.77 -4.93 -7.61
C ALA A 30 -4.81 -5.02 -9.15
N ALA A 31 -3.65 -5.13 -9.80
CA ALA A 31 -3.53 -5.26 -11.25
C ALA A 31 -4.07 -6.60 -11.77
N THR A 32 -4.05 -7.67 -10.98
CA THR A 32 -4.60 -8.98 -11.34
C THR A 32 -6.05 -9.18 -10.90
N THR A 33 -6.59 -8.28 -10.06
CA THR A 33 -8.00 -8.28 -9.66
C THR A 33 -8.88 -7.80 -10.83
N ARG A 34 -10.08 -8.38 -10.96
CA ARG A 34 -11.05 -8.00 -12.00
C ARG A 34 -11.56 -6.56 -11.74
N PRO A 35 -11.72 -5.72 -12.78
CA PRO A 35 -12.08 -4.30 -12.60
C PRO A 35 -13.48 -4.06 -11.99
N ASP A 36 -14.46 -4.87 -12.37
CA ASP A 36 -15.85 -4.87 -11.89
C ASP A 36 -15.95 -5.02 -10.37
N ALA A 37 -15.02 -5.78 -9.77
CA ALA A 37 -14.99 -5.98 -8.32
C ALA A 37 -14.71 -4.69 -7.54
N PHE A 38 -14.01 -3.72 -8.12
CA PHE A 38 -13.77 -2.41 -7.49
C PHE A 38 -15.03 -1.54 -7.52
N GLU A 39 -15.77 -1.60 -8.63
CA GLU A 39 -17.04 -0.88 -8.78
C GLU A 39 -18.11 -1.47 -7.86
N ALA A 40 -18.22 -2.79 -7.80
CA ALA A 40 -19.13 -3.49 -6.89
C ALA A 40 -18.84 -3.22 -5.41
N ALA A 41 -17.59 -2.89 -5.07
CA ALA A 41 -17.16 -2.56 -3.71
C ALA A 41 -17.30 -1.06 -3.35
N ASP A 42 -17.83 -0.23 -4.27
CA ASP A 42 -17.86 1.23 -4.17
C ASP A 42 -16.48 1.85 -3.88
N ARG A 43 -15.43 1.30 -4.52
CA ARG A 43 -14.05 1.76 -4.37
C ARG A 43 -13.58 2.49 -5.62
N LYS A 44 -12.50 3.26 -5.45
CA LYS A 44 -11.83 3.91 -6.59
C LYS A 44 -11.48 2.87 -7.66
N PRO A 45 -11.47 3.25 -8.95
CA PRO A 45 -11.21 2.32 -10.04
C PRO A 45 -9.88 1.58 -9.89
N LYS A 46 -9.80 0.36 -10.42
CA LYS A 46 -8.62 -0.52 -10.38
C LYS A 46 -7.29 0.21 -10.63
N TRP A 47 -7.21 0.97 -11.72
CA TRP A 47 -5.96 1.62 -12.11
C TRP A 47 -5.58 2.79 -11.20
N VAL A 48 -6.55 3.40 -10.51
CA VAL A 48 -6.28 4.39 -9.46
C VAL A 48 -5.59 3.70 -8.29
N TRP A 49 -6.06 2.53 -7.85
CA TRP A 49 -5.38 1.77 -6.79
C TRP A 49 -3.99 1.31 -7.19
N VAL A 50 -3.81 0.81 -8.41
CA VAL A 50 -2.48 0.42 -8.91
C VAL A 50 -1.53 1.62 -8.90
N ALA A 51 -1.95 2.78 -9.44
CA ALA A 51 -1.14 3.99 -9.46
C ALA A 51 -0.81 4.50 -8.04
N LEU A 52 -1.79 4.50 -7.14
CA LEU A 52 -1.60 4.89 -5.75
C LEU A 52 -0.60 3.99 -5.04
N LEU A 53 -0.65 2.67 -5.25
CA LEU A 53 0.24 1.71 -4.62
C LEU A 53 1.67 1.80 -5.16
N VAL A 54 1.83 1.89 -6.48
CA VAL A 54 3.16 2.07 -7.12
C VAL A 54 3.77 3.41 -6.73
N GLY A 55 2.98 4.50 -6.78
CA GLY A 55 3.43 5.83 -6.39
C GLY A 55 3.82 5.90 -4.91
N SER A 56 3.04 5.28 -4.03
CA SER A 56 3.33 5.22 -2.60
C SER A 56 4.62 4.44 -2.30
N ALA A 57 4.83 3.30 -2.96
CA ALA A 57 6.06 2.53 -2.84
C ALA A 57 7.29 3.30 -3.32
N ALA A 58 7.16 4.04 -4.43
CA ALA A 58 8.23 4.90 -4.95
C ALA A 58 8.59 6.01 -3.95
N VAL A 59 7.60 6.74 -3.42
CA VAL A 59 7.82 7.83 -2.47
C VAL A 59 8.45 7.35 -1.16
N LEU A 60 8.10 6.14 -0.68
CA LEU A 60 8.74 5.52 0.49
C LEU A 60 10.21 5.16 0.25
N SER A 61 10.60 4.96 -1.01
CA SER A 61 11.96 4.56 -1.40
C SER A 61 12.89 5.75 -1.68
N LEU A 62 12.35 6.98 -1.71
CA LEU A 62 13.09 8.20 -2.02
C LEU A 62 13.37 9.02 -0.75
N PRO A 63 14.62 9.48 -0.52
CA PRO A 63 14.94 10.33 0.61
C PRO A 63 14.32 11.74 0.44
N GLY A 64 13.98 12.39 1.56
CA GLY A 64 13.58 13.80 1.60
C GLY A 64 12.08 14.09 1.55
N PHE A 65 11.22 13.08 1.40
CA PHE A 65 9.77 13.24 1.26
C PHE A 65 8.97 12.88 2.53
N THR A 66 9.39 13.33 3.73
CA THR A 66 8.84 12.85 5.02
C THR A 66 7.31 12.82 5.10
N LEU A 67 6.63 13.91 4.71
CA LEU A 67 5.16 13.96 4.74
C LEU A 67 4.54 12.97 3.75
N PHE A 68 5.06 12.93 2.52
CA PHE A 68 4.51 12.07 1.47
C PHE A 68 4.82 10.59 1.73
N SER A 69 5.93 10.25 2.37
CA SER A 69 6.25 8.88 2.78
C SER A 69 5.21 8.36 3.80
N TRP A 70 4.73 9.23 4.70
CA TRP A 70 3.64 8.86 5.62
C TRP A 70 2.31 8.69 4.89
N VAL A 71 1.97 9.61 3.98
CA VAL A 71 0.77 9.46 3.14
C VAL A 71 0.83 8.16 2.33
N GLY A 72 1.98 7.84 1.74
CA GLY A 72 2.19 6.60 1.01
C GLY A 72 2.02 5.36 1.89
N ALA A 73 2.59 5.37 3.10
CA ALA A 73 2.42 4.28 4.06
C ALA A 73 0.94 4.08 4.44
N VAL A 74 0.20 5.17 4.65
CA VAL A 74 -1.24 5.12 4.95
C VAL A 74 -2.04 4.56 3.77
N ILE A 75 -1.77 5.01 2.54
CA ILE A 75 -2.43 4.49 1.33
C ILE A 75 -2.22 2.98 1.19
N ILE A 76 -0.98 2.50 1.40
CA ILE A 76 -0.66 1.07 1.37
C ILE A 76 -1.43 0.33 2.47
N GLY A 77 -1.48 0.89 3.69
CA GLY A 77 -2.28 0.35 4.78
C GLY A 77 -3.77 0.23 4.44
N ILE A 78 -4.37 1.29 3.89
CA ILE A 78 -5.79 1.29 3.46
C ILE A 78 -6.03 0.17 2.45
N TYR A 79 -5.14 -0.03 1.48
CA TYR A 79 -5.33 -1.12 0.53
C TYR A 79 -5.36 -2.50 1.21
N TRP A 80 -4.40 -2.77 2.11
CA TRP A 80 -4.27 -4.07 2.77
C TRP A 80 -5.37 -4.37 3.78
N PHE A 81 -5.81 -3.36 4.54
CA PHE A 81 -6.72 -3.54 5.66
C PHE A 81 -8.18 -3.18 5.36
N ASP A 82 -8.44 -2.38 4.32
CA ASP A 82 -9.81 -1.95 3.97
C ASP A 82 -10.23 -2.48 2.59
N VAL A 83 -9.53 -2.05 1.53
CA VAL A 83 -9.96 -2.30 0.13
C VAL A 83 -9.89 -3.78 -0.23
N ARG A 84 -8.73 -4.42 -0.01
CA ARG A 84 -8.50 -5.81 -0.41
C ARG A 84 -9.42 -6.79 0.35
N PRO A 85 -9.59 -6.69 1.68
CA PRO A 85 -10.52 -7.55 2.39
C PRO A 85 -11.96 -7.41 1.91
N GLN A 86 -12.45 -6.18 1.70
CA GLN A 86 -13.82 -5.99 1.22
C GLN A 86 -14.04 -6.56 -0.19
N ILE A 87 -13.13 -6.28 -1.14
CA ILE A 87 -13.20 -6.87 -2.49
C ILE A 87 -13.17 -8.40 -2.41
N SER A 88 -12.31 -8.97 -1.56
CA SER A 88 -12.24 -10.42 -1.38
C SER A 88 -13.53 -11.01 -0.79
N ASN A 89 -14.22 -10.29 0.10
CA ASN A 89 -15.49 -10.74 0.68
C ASN A 89 -16.60 -10.76 -0.38
N LEU A 90 -16.66 -9.72 -1.22
CA LEU A 90 -17.62 -9.64 -2.33
C LEU A 90 -17.41 -10.75 -3.36
N LEU A 91 -16.15 -10.99 -3.77
CA LEU A 91 -15.82 -12.05 -4.72
C LEU A 91 -16.12 -13.46 -4.21
N ARG A 92 -16.22 -13.64 -2.88
CA ARG A 92 -16.58 -14.91 -2.24
C ARG A 92 -18.08 -15.03 -1.92
N GLY A 93 -18.88 -14.01 -2.21
CA GLY A 93 -20.32 -14.00 -1.91
C GLY A 93 -20.67 -13.76 -0.45
N TYR A 94 -19.76 -13.17 0.34
CA TYR A 94 -19.99 -12.82 1.75
C TYR A 94 -20.47 -11.38 1.97
N GLY A 95 -20.63 -10.58 0.92
CA GLY A 95 -21.12 -9.20 1.02
C GLY A 95 -22.61 -9.12 0.71
N TYR A 96 -23.44 -9.12 1.75
CA TYR A 96 -24.84 -8.66 1.73
C TYR A 96 -24.95 -7.41 2.61
#